data_AF-A0A2N2F1J6-F1
#
_entry.id   AF-A0A2N2F1J6-F1
#
_cell.length_a   1.000
_cell.length_b   1.000
_cell.length_c   1.000
_cell.angle_alpha   90.00
_cell.angle_beta   90.00
_cell.angle_gamma   90.00
#
_symmetry.space_group_name_H-M   'P 1'
#
loop_
_entity.id
_entity.type
_entity.pdbx_description
1 polymer ?
#
loop_
_entity_poly.entity_id
_entity_poly.type
_entity_poly.pdbx_seq_one_letter_code
_entity_poly.pdbx_strand_id
1 'polypeptide(L)'
;MPLVVCAVVIGARTLCAAAPSGKTPAQKSAAEVSESSAKANAQKEKAQAEKDKARGDAQKAKADELAEKNRLIEAARAERERTRKAAAEAAAKIRDGDEAFGKKNYPAAMDSYMQALLIAPDGRAARLRLEKTAQKILDPEKKRIEAERRQVMAAYRKLMGKRKVESTDSLYAKAVSNYNKKNYLKSYEGIRKIISVNPDFKNVKFYDNNITEDMRGTAVADTIPDMEKLSYAKGFTAFYFDKNIAEASRQWERVLAINPRRVEVSDYLKNAKAILDALERDRRIAEITARLAALYGAGEKEFDAKKYVPSIKEWEKVVDLARKESDVPEAPAWETKARDAIKKALEEIEKLAARRRAAPKAEEPAKPEAAVVVDEAAANRYYQEGMVAYAQGRLREAVRSWDLALRMNPGHDRARKAKERAEAELAGGR
;
A
#
# COMPACT_ATOMS: atom_id res chain seq x y z
N MET A 1 43.77 -18.88 -51.07
CA MET A 1 43.23 -19.18 -52.41
C MET A 1 42.56 -17.93 -52.96
N PRO A 2 42.66 -17.70 -54.28
CA PRO A 2 43.19 -16.45 -54.83
C PRO A 2 42.24 -15.80 -55.85
N LEU A 3 42.70 -14.71 -56.48
CA LEU A 3 42.56 -14.33 -57.91
C LEU A 3 42.62 -12.79 -57.98
N VAL A 4 43.68 -12.12 -58.44
CA VAL A 4 44.40 -12.21 -59.74
C VAL A 4 43.45 -12.06 -60.92
N VAL A 5 43.50 -10.90 -61.59
CA VAL A 5 43.49 -10.72 -63.08
C VAL A 5 44.17 -9.36 -63.32
N CYS A 6 45.45 -9.31 -63.76
CA CYS A 6 45.93 -9.39 -65.16
C CYS A 6 45.45 -8.22 -66.02
N ALA A 7 46.34 -7.29 -66.40
CA ALA A 7 47.22 -7.35 -67.58
C ALA A 7 46.67 -6.32 -68.61
N VAL A 8 47.46 -5.61 -69.42
CA VAL A 8 48.31 -6.08 -70.53
C VAL A 8 49.04 -4.82 -71.05
N VAL A 9 50.39 -4.80 -71.14
CA VAL A 9 51.25 -5.01 -72.35
C VAL A 9 50.99 -3.93 -73.42
N ILE A 10 51.97 -3.19 -73.95
CA ILE A 10 52.95 -3.55 -75.00
C ILE A 10 53.94 -2.37 -75.05
N GLY A 11 55.27 -2.55 -74.91
CA GLY A 11 56.21 -2.94 -75.97
C GLY A 11 56.66 -1.68 -76.77
N ALA A 12 57.91 -1.45 -77.16
CA ALA A 12 59.10 -2.29 -77.22
C ALA A 12 60.37 -1.43 -77.51
N ARG A 13 61.51 -2.02 -77.13
CA ARG A 13 62.82 -2.06 -77.83
C ARG A 13 63.63 -0.78 -78.09
N THR A 14 64.68 -0.65 -77.28
CA THR A 14 66.11 -0.74 -77.64
C THR A 14 66.53 -0.42 -79.09
N LEU A 15 67.50 0.49 -79.26
CA LEU A 15 68.89 0.14 -79.57
C LEU A 15 69.84 1.35 -79.62
N CYS A 16 71.10 1.06 -79.30
CA CYS A 16 72.30 1.90 -79.27
C CYS A 16 72.55 2.75 -80.53
N ALA A 17 73.24 3.89 -80.38
CA ALA A 17 74.44 4.21 -81.16
C ALA A 17 75.15 5.49 -80.69
N ALA A 18 76.45 5.33 -80.43
CA ALA A 18 77.59 6.18 -80.78
C ALA A 18 77.51 7.73 -80.68
N ALA A 19 78.45 8.26 -79.91
CA ALA A 19 78.99 9.62 -80.05
C ALA A 19 79.66 9.82 -81.43
N PRO A 20 79.73 11.07 -81.90
CA PRO A 20 81.05 11.62 -82.21
C PRO A 20 81.25 13.04 -81.67
N SER A 21 82.47 13.24 -81.18
CA SER A 21 83.05 14.53 -80.81
C SER A 21 83.26 15.44 -82.03
N GLY A 22 83.03 16.74 -81.83
CA GLY A 22 83.78 17.80 -82.53
C GLY A 22 82.96 18.74 -83.41
N LYS A 23 82.64 19.93 -82.89
CA LYS A 23 82.96 21.28 -83.44
C LYS A 23 82.15 22.38 -82.72
N THR A 24 82.83 23.44 -82.33
CA THR A 24 82.36 24.73 -81.75
C THR A 24 81.94 25.74 -82.88
N PRO A 25 81.63 27.03 -82.61
CA PRO A 25 80.44 27.63 -81.98
C PRO A 25 79.77 28.75 -82.86
N ALA A 26 78.67 29.37 -82.36
CA ALA A 26 78.26 30.80 -82.49
C ALA A 26 76.82 31.16 -82.98
N GLN A 27 76.14 31.96 -82.13
CA GLN A 27 75.18 33.07 -82.37
C GLN A 27 73.78 32.83 -83.01
N LYS A 28 72.72 33.10 -82.22
CA LYS A 28 71.50 33.87 -82.56
C LYS A 28 70.62 34.10 -81.31
N SER A 29 70.41 35.36 -80.90
CA SER A 29 69.52 35.77 -79.79
C SER A 29 68.86 37.13 -80.12
N ALA A 30 67.57 37.29 -79.80
CA ALA A 30 66.93 38.54 -79.33
C ALA A 30 65.38 38.49 -79.34
N ALA A 31 64.73 37.95 -80.37
CA ALA A 31 63.27 38.03 -80.53
C ALA A 31 62.47 37.03 -79.66
N GLU A 32 63.05 35.86 -79.34
CA GLU A 32 62.44 34.88 -78.43
C GLU A 32 62.45 35.35 -76.95
N VAL A 33 63.25 36.37 -76.62
CA VAL A 33 63.46 36.81 -75.24
C VAL A 33 62.31 37.69 -74.72
N SER A 34 61.67 38.51 -75.57
CA SER A 34 60.58 39.42 -75.14
C SER A 34 59.24 38.71 -74.97
N GLU A 35 58.92 37.75 -75.84
CA GLU A 35 57.68 36.94 -75.73
C GLU A 35 57.77 35.92 -74.58
N SER A 36 58.98 35.40 -74.33
CA SER A 36 59.31 34.57 -73.17
C SER A 36 59.16 35.33 -71.85
N SER A 37 59.61 36.59 -71.81
CA SER A 37 59.48 37.48 -70.65
C SER A 37 58.02 37.78 -70.28
N ALA A 38 57.16 38.09 -71.26
CA ALA A 38 55.75 38.39 -71.02
C ALA A 38 54.97 37.14 -70.56
N LYS A 39 55.22 35.97 -71.17
CA LYS A 39 54.63 34.69 -70.75
C LYS A 39 55.10 34.29 -69.35
N ALA A 40 56.35 34.56 -69.00
CA ALA A 40 56.89 34.32 -67.66
C ALA A 40 56.25 35.23 -66.59
N ASN A 41 55.98 36.50 -66.91
CA ASN A 41 55.28 37.40 -65.98
C ASN A 41 53.80 37.02 -65.81
N ALA A 42 53.09 36.69 -66.89
CA ALA A 42 51.71 36.21 -66.81
C ALA A 42 51.60 34.87 -66.03
N GLN A 43 52.58 33.97 -66.18
CA GLN A 43 52.67 32.75 -65.38
C GLN A 43 52.97 33.04 -63.90
N LYS A 44 53.83 34.01 -63.60
CA LYS A 44 54.09 34.44 -62.22
C LYS A 44 52.87 35.08 -61.57
N GLU A 45 52.14 35.93 -62.28
CA GLU A 45 50.89 36.53 -61.80
C GLU A 45 49.80 35.49 -61.60
N LYS A 46 49.67 34.52 -62.51
CA LYS A 46 48.74 33.40 -62.36
C LYS A 46 49.11 32.52 -61.16
N ALA A 47 50.38 32.20 -60.98
CA ALA A 47 50.87 31.44 -59.83
C ALA A 47 50.67 32.20 -58.51
N GLN A 48 50.84 33.52 -58.51
CA GLN A 48 50.59 34.38 -57.35
C GLN A 48 49.09 34.43 -57.01
N ALA A 49 48.22 34.58 -58.01
CA ALA A 49 46.77 34.55 -57.85
C ALA A 49 46.27 33.18 -57.34
N GLU A 50 46.82 32.07 -57.84
CA GLU A 50 46.53 30.72 -57.34
C GLU A 50 46.99 30.54 -55.88
N LYS A 51 48.15 31.08 -55.51
CA LYS A 51 48.66 31.05 -54.14
C LYS A 51 47.82 31.89 -53.18
N ASP A 52 47.36 33.06 -53.62
CA ASP A 52 46.50 33.94 -52.82
C ASP A 52 45.10 33.35 -52.65
N LYS A 53 44.55 32.72 -53.70
CA LYS A 53 43.31 31.94 -53.62
C LYS A 53 43.45 30.76 -52.64
N ALA A 54 44.52 29.97 -52.75
CA ALA A 54 44.79 28.86 -51.85
C ALA A 54 44.97 29.33 -50.39
N ARG A 55 45.58 30.50 -50.17
CA ARG A 55 45.69 31.11 -48.84
C ARG A 55 44.34 31.56 -48.31
N GLY A 56 43.48 32.16 -49.15
CA GLY A 56 42.11 32.53 -48.80
C GLY A 56 41.25 31.31 -48.45
N ASP A 57 41.32 30.25 -49.25
CA ASP A 57 40.61 28.99 -49.01
C ASP A 57 41.10 28.30 -47.72
N ALA A 58 42.41 28.31 -47.46
CA ALA A 58 42.98 27.77 -46.21
C ALA A 58 42.60 28.60 -44.97
N GLN A 59 42.50 29.93 -45.10
CA GLN A 59 42.02 30.80 -44.02
C GLN A 59 40.52 30.59 -43.75
N LYS A 60 39.72 30.43 -44.80
CA LYS A 60 38.30 30.10 -44.70
C LYS A 60 38.06 28.74 -44.04
N ALA A 61 38.79 27.71 -44.45
CA ALA A 61 38.71 26.38 -43.85
C ALA A 61 39.07 26.38 -42.35
N LYS A 62 40.11 27.14 -41.95
CA LYS A 62 40.47 27.32 -40.54
C LYS A 62 39.40 28.07 -39.75
N ALA A 63 38.76 29.07 -40.36
CA ALA A 63 37.67 29.81 -39.73
C ALA A 63 36.42 28.94 -39.55
N ASP A 64 36.08 28.12 -40.54
CA ASP A 64 34.97 27.17 -40.49
C ASP A 64 35.20 26.09 -39.42
N GLU A 65 36.43 25.53 -39.33
CA GLU A 65 36.82 24.56 -38.30
C GLU A 65 36.72 25.16 -36.88
N LEU A 66 37.17 26.41 -36.70
CA LEU A 66 37.08 27.12 -35.43
C LEU A 66 35.61 27.39 -35.05
N ALA A 67 34.77 27.76 -36.02
CA ALA A 67 33.34 27.96 -35.81
C ALA A 67 32.64 26.66 -35.41
N GLU A 68 32.99 25.53 -36.02
CA GLU A 68 32.48 24.20 -35.64
C GLU A 68 32.91 23.80 -34.22
N LYS A 69 34.19 23.98 -33.87
CA LYS A 69 34.69 23.75 -32.51
C LYS A 69 33.96 24.59 -31.47
N ASN A 70 33.72 25.88 -31.75
CA ASN A 70 32.97 26.75 -30.86
C ASN A 70 31.51 26.31 -30.69
N ARG A 71 30.84 25.84 -31.76
CA ARG A 71 29.49 25.27 -31.66
C ARG A 71 29.45 24.02 -30.78
N LEU A 72 30.42 23.13 -30.89
CA LEU A 72 30.52 21.93 -30.05
C LEU A 72 30.77 22.28 -28.57
N ILE A 73 31.61 23.29 -28.30
CA ILE A 73 31.86 23.77 -26.93
C ILE A 73 30.58 24.34 -26.31
N GLU A 74 29.83 25.16 -27.06
CA GLU A 74 28.56 25.71 -26.58
C GLU A 74 27.49 24.63 -26.39
N ALA A 75 27.41 23.65 -27.29
CA ALA A 75 26.53 22.50 -27.11
C ALA A 75 26.87 21.69 -25.85
N ALA A 76 28.16 21.42 -25.60
CA ALA A 76 28.63 20.73 -24.41
C ALA A 76 28.38 21.54 -23.12
N ARG A 77 28.49 22.88 -23.17
CA ARG A 77 28.14 23.77 -22.05
C ARG A 77 26.65 23.72 -21.75
N ALA A 78 25.80 23.81 -22.77
CA ALA A 78 24.35 23.74 -22.63
C ALA A 78 23.90 22.38 -22.08
N GLU A 79 24.51 21.28 -22.52
CA GLU A 79 24.24 19.94 -22.00
C GLU A 79 24.66 19.78 -20.53
N ARG A 80 25.84 20.29 -20.17
CA ARG A 80 26.31 20.34 -18.77
C ARG A 80 25.39 21.19 -17.89
N GLU A 81 24.86 22.30 -18.40
CA GLU A 81 23.92 23.13 -17.66
C GLU A 81 22.58 22.43 -17.47
N ARG A 82 22.06 21.74 -18.50
CA ARG A 82 20.84 20.92 -18.39
C ARG A 82 21.00 19.79 -17.37
N THR A 83 22.10 19.05 -17.42
CA THR A 83 22.37 17.98 -16.46
C THR A 83 22.56 18.52 -15.04
N ARG A 84 23.23 19.68 -14.88
CA ARG A 84 23.34 20.36 -13.58
C ARG A 84 21.98 20.79 -13.02
N LYS A 85 21.10 21.36 -13.85
CA LYS A 85 19.73 21.76 -13.44
C LYS A 85 18.90 20.55 -13.04
N ALA A 86 18.91 19.49 -13.85
CA ALA A 86 18.24 18.24 -13.54
C ALA A 86 18.76 17.62 -12.23
N ALA A 87 20.08 17.63 -12.00
CA ALA A 87 20.66 17.13 -10.76
C ALA A 87 20.25 17.96 -9.53
N ALA A 88 20.18 19.29 -9.64
CA ALA A 88 19.72 20.16 -8.57
C ALA A 88 18.23 19.94 -8.25
N GLU A 89 17.40 19.75 -9.28
CA GLU A 89 15.97 19.46 -9.12
C GLU A 89 15.75 18.08 -8.48
N ALA A 90 16.46 17.06 -8.94
CA ALA A 90 16.44 15.73 -8.32
C ALA A 90 16.88 15.79 -6.84
N ALA A 91 17.91 16.58 -6.51
CA ALA A 91 18.35 16.78 -5.14
C ALA A 91 17.30 17.51 -4.27
N ALA A 92 16.54 18.44 -4.84
CA ALA A 92 15.41 19.06 -4.14
C ALA A 92 14.34 18.02 -3.80
N LYS A 93 13.96 17.17 -4.76
CA LYS A 93 13.00 16.07 -4.55
C LYS A 93 13.47 15.06 -3.49
N ILE A 94 14.77 14.77 -3.43
CA ILE A 94 15.33 13.94 -2.35
C ILE A 94 15.16 14.62 -0.98
N ARG A 95 15.39 15.94 -0.88
CA ARG A 95 15.19 16.68 0.39
C ARG A 95 13.72 16.68 0.83
N ASP A 96 12.80 16.92 -0.09
CA ASP A 96 11.36 16.86 0.18
C ASP A 96 10.97 15.45 0.70
N GLY A 97 11.53 14.41 0.07
CA GLY A 97 11.35 13.03 0.49
C GLY A 97 11.93 12.74 1.88
N ASP A 98 13.12 13.26 2.18
CA ASP A 98 13.77 13.09 3.49
C ASP A 98 12.97 13.79 4.60
N GLU A 99 12.39 14.97 4.32
CA GLU A 99 11.52 15.68 5.25
C GLU A 99 10.23 14.88 5.53
N ALA A 100 9.56 14.42 4.47
CA ALA A 100 8.36 13.58 4.59
C ALA A 100 8.66 12.28 5.34
N PHE A 101 9.83 11.67 5.09
CA PHE A 101 10.30 10.48 5.79
C PHE A 101 10.51 10.75 7.29
N GLY A 102 11.13 11.88 7.65
CA GLY A 102 11.31 12.30 9.04
C GLY A 102 9.96 12.49 9.77
N LYS A 103 8.96 13.00 9.06
CA LYS A 103 7.56 13.11 9.52
C LYS A 103 6.80 11.78 9.55
N LYS A 104 7.44 10.66 9.19
CA LYS A 104 6.84 9.32 9.04
C LYS A 104 5.73 9.26 7.98
N ASN A 105 5.66 10.24 7.09
CA ASN A 105 4.75 10.22 5.95
C ASN A 105 5.42 9.47 4.79
N TYR A 106 5.51 8.15 4.92
CA TYR A 106 6.21 7.30 3.97
C TYR A 106 5.62 7.32 2.55
N PRO A 107 4.29 7.43 2.33
CA PRO A 107 3.75 7.59 0.97
C PRO A 107 4.25 8.87 0.28
N ALA A 108 4.19 10.03 0.95
CA ALA A 108 4.68 11.28 0.38
C ALA A 108 6.21 11.27 0.16
N ALA A 109 6.95 10.59 1.06
CA ALA A 109 8.39 10.39 0.89
C ALA A 109 8.69 9.54 -0.35
N MET A 110 7.94 8.45 -0.56
CA MET A 110 8.07 7.54 -1.70
C MET A 110 7.81 8.26 -3.02
N ASP A 111 6.75 9.05 -3.12
CA ASP A 111 6.44 9.87 -4.30
C ASP A 111 7.58 10.85 -4.62
N SER A 112 8.12 11.50 -3.60
CA SER A 112 9.22 12.46 -3.76
C SER A 112 10.51 11.79 -4.26
N TYR A 113 10.86 10.61 -3.73
CA TYR A 113 12.00 9.85 -4.23
C TYR A 113 11.78 9.29 -5.64
N MET A 114 10.55 8.90 -5.98
CA MET A 114 10.20 8.47 -7.35
C MET A 114 10.34 9.63 -8.34
N GLN A 115 9.87 10.83 -8.00
CA GLN A 115 10.07 12.03 -8.81
C GLN A 115 11.56 12.34 -9.02
N ALA A 116 12.39 12.18 -7.98
CA ALA A 116 13.83 12.34 -8.10
C ALA A 116 14.46 11.37 -9.11
N LEU A 117 13.98 10.11 -9.16
CA LEU A 117 14.44 9.09 -10.11
C LEU A 117 13.91 9.31 -11.54
N LEU A 118 12.73 9.91 -11.70
CA LEU A 118 12.24 10.32 -13.02
C LEU A 118 13.10 11.42 -13.63
N ILE A 119 13.62 12.33 -12.79
CA ILE A 119 14.52 13.42 -13.21
C ILE A 119 15.95 12.91 -13.41
N ALA A 120 16.45 12.06 -12.51
CA ALA A 120 17.80 11.48 -12.55
C ALA A 120 17.76 9.95 -12.30
N PRO A 121 17.57 9.13 -13.36
CA PRO A 121 17.37 7.68 -13.23
C PRO A 121 18.55 6.90 -12.62
N ASP A 122 19.77 7.43 -12.76
CA ASP A 122 21.01 6.88 -12.23
C ASP A 122 21.29 7.30 -10.76
N GLY A 123 20.40 8.10 -10.16
CA GLY A 123 20.52 8.62 -8.80
C GLY A 123 20.51 7.53 -7.71
N ARG A 124 21.70 7.03 -7.35
CA ARG A 124 21.87 6.01 -6.29
C ARG A 124 21.25 6.41 -4.95
N ALA A 125 21.34 7.68 -4.58
CA ALA A 125 20.79 8.21 -3.34
C ALA A 125 19.26 8.04 -3.27
N ALA A 126 18.54 8.45 -4.33
CA ALA A 126 17.09 8.32 -4.38
C ALA A 126 16.63 6.85 -4.38
N ARG A 127 17.35 5.95 -5.07
CA ARG A 127 17.07 4.50 -5.04
C ARG A 127 17.17 3.92 -3.63
N LEU A 128 18.27 4.22 -2.92
CA LEU A 128 18.49 3.73 -1.56
C LEU A 128 17.42 4.25 -0.58
N ARG A 129 17.01 5.52 -0.74
CA ARG A 129 15.96 6.12 0.09
C ARG A 129 14.58 5.52 -0.20
N LEU A 130 14.29 5.27 -1.48
CA LEU A 130 13.07 4.59 -1.91
C LEU A 130 12.98 3.18 -1.32
N GLU A 131 14.06 2.40 -1.39
CA GLU A 131 14.14 1.05 -0.81
C GLU A 131 13.86 1.06 0.70
N LYS A 132 14.53 1.95 1.44
CA LYS A 132 14.30 2.12 2.89
C LYS A 132 12.85 2.51 3.21
N THR A 133 12.26 3.37 2.39
CA THR A 133 10.87 3.83 2.56
C THR A 133 9.89 2.71 2.30
N ALA A 134 10.08 1.96 1.21
CA ALA A 134 9.30 0.77 0.89
C ALA A 134 9.39 -0.26 2.02
N GLN A 135 10.58 -0.46 2.60
CA GLN A 135 10.74 -1.34 3.76
C GLN A 135 9.91 -0.86 4.97
N LYS A 136 9.91 0.43 5.30
CA LYS A 136 9.09 0.98 6.40
C LYS A 136 7.58 0.82 6.19
N ILE A 137 7.11 0.90 4.94
CA ILE A 137 5.71 0.66 4.60
C ILE A 137 5.37 -0.83 4.76
N LEU A 138 6.26 -1.72 4.30
CA LEU A 138 6.03 -3.16 4.29
C LEU A 138 6.28 -3.84 5.63
N ASP A 139 7.15 -3.31 6.50
CA ASP A 139 7.55 -3.95 7.76
C ASP A 139 6.38 -4.22 8.73
N PRO A 140 5.44 -3.29 8.98
CA PRO A 140 4.28 -3.56 9.83
C PRO A 140 3.41 -4.69 9.27
N GLU A 141 3.21 -4.70 7.95
CA GLU A 141 2.45 -5.72 7.25
C GLU A 141 3.16 -7.08 7.33
N LYS A 142 4.47 -7.13 7.10
CA LYS A 142 5.29 -8.33 7.26
C LYS A 142 5.21 -8.86 8.69
N LYS A 143 5.30 -8.00 9.70
CA LYS A 143 5.16 -8.41 11.11
C LYS A 143 3.76 -8.96 11.42
N ARG A 144 2.70 -8.36 10.87
CA ARG A 144 1.33 -8.85 10.99
C ARG A 144 1.19 -10.24 10.36
N ILE A 145 1.63 -10.38 9.11
CA ILE A 145 1.64 -11.66 8.38
C ILE A 145 2.46 -12.70 9.17
N GLU A 146 3.63 -12.36 9.68
CA GLU A 146 4.44 -13.27 10.49
C GLU A 146 3.76 -13.69 11.81
N ALA A 147 3.06 -12.77 12.47
CA ALA A 147 2.30 -13.08 13.69
C ALA A 147 1.13 -14.03 13.39
N GLU A 148 0.36 -13.76 12.34
CA GLU A 148 -0.70 -14.65 11.85
C GLU A 148 -0.15 -16.03 11.49
N ARG A 149 0.98 -16.08 10.76
CA ARG A 149 1.71 -17.31 10.46
C ARG A 149 2.11 -18.09 11.71
N ARG A 150 2.50 -17.42 12.79
CA ARG A 150 2.83 -18.11 14.05
C ARG A 150 1.57 -18.71 14.70
N GLN A 151 0.45 -18.00 14.69
CA GLN A 151 -0.83 -18.50 15.22
C GLN A 151 -1.32 -19.72 14.44
N VAL A 152 -1.31 -19.63 13.12
CA VAL A 152 -1.64 -20.74 12.20
C VAL A 152 -0.81 -21.98 12.52
N MET A 153 0.51 -21.82 12.67
CA MET A 153 1.40 -22.95 12.97
C MET A 153 1.19 -23.53 14.37
N ALA A 154 0.80 -22.71 15.35
CA ALA A 154 0.45 -23.19 16.69
C ALA A 154 -0.84 -24.04 16.67
N ALA A 155 -1.87 -23.58 15.95
CA ALA A 155 -3.11 -24.33 15.74
C ALA A 155 -2.85 -25.66 15.01
N TYR A 156 -2.02 -25.63 13.96
CA TYR A 156 -1.60 -26.84 13.24
C TYR A 156 -0.92 -27.85 14.17
N ARG A 157 0.05 -27.42 14.99
CA ARG A 157 0.72 -28.30 15.96
C ARG A 157 -0.27 -28.92 16.95
N LYS A 158 -1.24 -28.15 17.44
CA LYS A 158 -2.28 -28.63 18.38
C LYS A 158 -3.18 -29.72 17.76
N LEU A 159 -3.53 -29.57 16.49
CA LEU A 159 -4.31 -30.57 15.74
C LEU A 159 -3.50 -31.83 15.44
N MET A 160 -2.24 -31.67 15.05
CA MET A 160 -1.39 -32.76 14.57
C MET A 160 -0.62 -33.50 15.68
N GLY A 161 -0.45 -32.89 16.85
CA GLY A 161 0.30 -33.45 18.00
C GLY A 161 -0.40 -34.59 18.75
N LYS A 162 -1.62 -34.98 18.37
CA LYS A 162 -2.38 -36.06 19.03
C LYS A 162 -2.18 -37.45 18.42
N ARG A 163 -1.16 -37.65 17.57
CA ARG A 163 -0.95 -38.93 16.85
C ARG A 163 0.11 -39.79 17.55
N LYS A 164 -0.13 -41.11 17.63
CA LYS A 164 0.73 -42.12 18.27
C LYS A 164 2.19 -41.97 17.81
N VAL A 165 3.14 -42.00 18.76
CA VAL A 165 4.58 -41.92 18.46
C VAL A 165 4.98 -43.21 17.75
N GLU A 166 5.27 -43.11 16.46
CA GLU A 166 5.77 -44.21 15.63
C GLU A 166 7.31 -44.25 15.70
N SER A 167 7.92 -45.43 15.55
CA SER A 167 9.37 -45.54 15.49
C SER A 167 9.94 -44.82 14.25
N THR A 168 11.14 -44.24 14.37
CA THR A 168 11.79 -43.49 13.29
C THR A 168 11.98 -44.34 12.02
N ASP A 169 12.30 -45.63 12.16
CA ASP A 169 12.40 -46.56 11.04
C ASP A 169 11.07 -46.79 10.33
N SER A 170 9.97 -46.96 11.09
CA SER A 170 8.63 -47.12 10.51
C SER A 170 8.18 -45.85 9.79
N LEU A 171 8.41 -44.68 10.40
CA LEU A 171 8.13 -43.39 9.79
C LEU A 171 8.90 -43.20 8.49
N TYR A 172 10.18 -43.58 8.46
CA TYR A 172 11.01 -43.49 7.27
C TYR A 172 10.51 -44.39 6.15
N ALA A 173 10.21 -45.66 6.45
CA ALA A 173 9.67 -46.59 5.46
C ALA A 173 8.34 -46.08 4.85
N LYS A 174 7.45 -45.54 5.69
CA LYS A 174 6.20 -44.91 5.23
C LYS A 174 6.46 -43.67 4.39
N ALA A 175 7.39 -42.80 4.79
CA ALA A 175 7.69 -41.57 4.08
C ALA A 175 8.27 -41.84 2.68
N VAL A 176 9.20 -42.80 2.57
CA VAL A 176 9.76 -43.25 1.29
C VAL A 176 8.69 -43.92 0.42
N SER A 177 7.83 -44.76 1.00
CA SER A 177 6.72 -45.36 0.26
C SER A 177 5.78 -44.29 -0.32
N ASN A 178 5.44 -43.26 0.46
CA ASN A 178 4.63 -42.14 -0.02
C ASN A 178 5.35 -41.31 -1.09
N TYR A 179 6.66 -41.10 -0.95
CA TYR A 179 7.47 -40.42 -1.98
C TYR A 179 7.37 -41.13 -3.33
N ASN A 180 7.57 -42.46 -3.33
CA ASN A 180 7.49 -43.28 -4.53
C ASN A 180 6.10 -43.27 -5.17
N LYS A 181 5.05 -43.14 -4.36
CA LYS A 181 3.65 -42.99 -4.82
C LYS A 181 3.28 -41.57 -5.27
N LYS A 182 4.22 -40.62 -5.26
CA LYS A 182 3.97 -39.19 -5.52
C LYS A 182 2.98 -38.53 -4.53
N ASN A 183 2.83 -39.15 -3.35
CA ASN A 183 2.12 -38.61 -2.22
C ASN A 183 3.05 -37.70 -1.41
N TYR A 184 3.41 -36.56 -2.01
CA TYR A 184 4.44 -35.69 -1.46
C TYR A 184 4.03 -34.98 -0.16
N LEU A 185 2.74 -34.73 0.09
CA LEU A 185 2.28 -34.12 1.35
C LEU A 185 2.56 -35.07 2.52
N LYS A 186 2.08 -36.32 2.43
CA LYS A 186 2.30 -37.37 3.45
C LYS A 186 3.78 -37.72 3.60
N SER A 187 4.50 -37.79 2.48
CA SER A 187 5.93 -38.07 2.49
C SER A 187 6.71 -36.97 3.21
N TYR A 188 6.49 -35.71 2.83
CA TYR A 188 7.16 -34.55 3.41
C TYR A 188 6.84 -34.42 4.90
N GLU A 189 5.59 -34.59 5.32
CA GLU A 189 5.23 -34.59 6.74
C GLU A 189 6.02 -35.64 7.54
N GLY A 190 6.15 -36.86 7.02
CA GLY A 190 6.94 -37.92 7.64
C GLY A 190 8.43 -37.57 7.72
N ILE A 191 9.00 -37.06 6.63
CA ILE A 191 10.39 -36.59 6.55
C ILE A 191 10.66 -35.49 7.57
N ARG A 192 9.79 -34.46 7.63
CA ARG A 192 9.94 -33.35 8.57
C ARG A 192 9.88 -33.79 10.03
N LYS A 193 9.03 -34.79 10.35
CA LYS A 193 9.00 -35.41 11.69
C LYS A 193 10.33 -36.09 12.02
N ILE A 194 10.86 -36.88 11.09
CA ILE A 194 12.16 -37.54 11.28
C ILE A 194 13.27 -36.51 11.46
N ILE A 195 13.35 -35.47 10.61
CA ILE A 195 14.35 -34.39 10.73
C ILE A 195 14.26 -33.71 12.10
N SER A 196 13.05 -33.50 12.63
CA SER A 196 12.87 -32.86 13.94
C SER A 196 13.42 -33.66 15.12
N VAL A 197 13.59 -34.98 14.95
CA VAL A 197 14.13 -35.89 15.97
C VAL A 197 15.59 -36.23 15.70
N ASN A 198 15.92 -36.60 14.47
CA ASN A 198 17.26 -36.93 14.01
C ASN A 198 17.48 -36.42 12.56
N PRO A 199 18.11 -35.24 12.40
CA PRO A 199 18.39 -34.65 11.09
C PRO A 199 19.26 -35.51 10.16
N ASP A 200 20.16 -36.32 10.70
CA ASP A 200 21.14 -37.13 9.95
C ASP A 200 20.66 -38.57 9.75
N PHE A 201 19.37 -38.84 9.96
CA PHE A 201 18.79 -40.15 9.80
C PHE A 201 18.73 -40.58 8.33
N LYS A 202 19.61 -41.49 7.92
CA LYS A 202 19.63 -42.08 6.57
C LYS A 202 19.61 -40.99 5.49
N ASN A 203 18.83 -41.19 4.43
CA ASN A 203 18.74 -40.28 3.29
C ASN A 203 17.58 -39.28 3.42
N VAL A 204 17.13 -38.94 4.64
CA VAL A 204 15.94 -38.10 4.81
C VAL A 204 16.12 -36.70 4.22
N LYS A 205 17.33 -36.12 4.29
CA LYS A 205 17.65 -34.82 3.66
C LYS A 205 17.54 -34.86 2.14
N PHE A 206 17.90 -35.97 1.52
CA PHE A 206 17.77 -36.15 0.07
C PHE A 206 16.29 -36.06 -0.36
N TYR A 207 15.40 -36.75 0.35
CA TYR A 207 13.96 -36.68 0.05
C TYR A 207 13.36 -35.31 0.37
N ASP A 208 13.77 -34.66 1.46
CA ASP A 208 13.34 -33.29 1.81
C ASP A 208 13.67 -32.31 0.68
N ASN A 209 14.91 -32.34 0.20
CA ASN A 209 15.39 -31.48 -0.89
C ASN A 209 14.66 -31.78 -2.19
N ASN A 210 14.57 -33.04 -2.60
CA ASN A 210 13.94 -33.41 -3.87
C ASN A 210 12.45 -33.01 -3.92
N ILE A 211 11.70 -33.28 -2.85
CA ILE A 211 10.30 -32.86 -2.78
C ILE A 211 10.22 -31.32 -2.84
N THR A 212 11.06 -30.63 -2.07
CA THR A 212 11.04 -29.18 -1.99
C THR A 212 11.35 -28.52 -3.33
N GLU A 213 12.39 -28.99 -4.03
CA GLU A 213 12.76 -28.45 -5.34
C GLU A 213 11.72 -28.78 -6.41
N ASP A 214 11.21 -30.01 -6.47
CA ASP A 214 10.15 -30.39 -7.42
C ASP A 214 8.89 -29.52 -7.21
N MET A 215 8.46 -29.34 -5.95
CA MET A 215 7.26 -28.54 -5.65
C MET A 215 7.48 -27.05 -5.89
N ARG A 216 8.63 -26.48 -5.51
CA ARG A 216 8.91 -25.05 -5.75
C ARG A 216 9.09 -24.75 -7.23
N GLY A 217 9.87 -25.58 -7.94
CA GLY A 217 10.08 -25.44 -9.38
C GLY A 217 8.75 -25.54 -10.13
N THR A 218 7.92 -26.53 -9.77
CA THR A 218 6.58 -26.69 -10.36
C THR A 218 5.65 -25.52 -10.04
N ALA A 219 5.68 -24.97 -8.82
CA ALA A 219 4.76 -23.90 -8.41
C ALA A 219 5.02 -22.56 -9.15
N VAL A 220 6.27 -22.30 -9.55
CA VAL A 220 6.72 -21.06 -10.21
C VAL A 220 6.72 -21.18 -11.74
N ALA A 221 6.61 -22.39 -12.29
CA ALA A 221 6.61 -22.56 -13.74
C ALA A 221 5.34 -21.99 -14.38
N ASP A 222 5.52 -21.00 -15.25
CA ASP A 222 4.44 -20.27 -15.93
C ASP A 222 3.74 -21.10 -17.02
N THR A 223 4.36 -22.20 -17.48
CA THR A 223 3.92 -22.95 -18.67
C THR A 223 3.76 -24.45 -18.41
N ILE A 224 3.16 -24.85 -17.29
CA ILE A 224 2.82 -26.27 -17.06
C ILE A 224 1.41 -26.57 -17.64
N PRO A 225 1.28 -27.46 -18.64
CA PRO A 225 -0.03 -27.88 -19.17
C PRO A 225 -0.83 -28.71 -18.16
N ASP A 226 -0.14 -29.41 -17.24
CA ASP A 226 -0.75 -30.21 -16.18
C ASP A 226 -1.21 -29.32 -15.00
N MET A 227 -2.46 -28.87 -15.09
CA MET A 227 -3.11 -28.05 -14.08
C MET A 227 -3.28 -28.75 -12.72
N GLU A 228 -3.36 -30.09 -12.69
CA GLU A 228 -3.44 -30.85 -11.43
C GLU A 228 -2.10 -30.73 -10.69
N LYS A 229 -0.98 -31.04 -11.39
CA LYS A 229 0.37 -30.97 -10.83
C LYS A 229 0.73 -29.55 -10.38
N LEU A 230 0.38 -28.54 -11.18
CA LEU A 230 0.59 -27.13 -10.83
C LEU A 230 -0.18 -26.72 -9.57
N SER A 231 -1.48 -27.02 -9.52
CA SER A 231 -2.32 -26.70 -8.36
C SER A 231 -1.84 -27.45 -7.11
N TYR A 232 -1.43 -28.71 -7.26
CA TYR A 232 -0.88 -29.49 -6.16
C TYR A 232 0.40 -28.87 -5.59
N ALA A 233 1.34 -28.47 -6.46
CA ALA A 233 2.59 -27.83 -6.06
C ALA A 233 2.37 -26.44 -5.43
N LYS A 234 1.44 -25.64 -5.98
CA LYS A 234 1.04 -24.35 -5.38
C LYS A 234 0.42 -24.55 -4.00
N GLY A 235 -0.46 -25.53 -3.84
CA GLY A 235 -1.06 -25.85 -2.55
C GLY A 235 -0.02 -26.32 -1.52
N PHE A 236 0.93 -27.17 -1.95
CA PHE A 236 2.03 -27.63 -1.12
C PHE A 236 2.92 -26.47 -0.64
N THR A 237 3.33 -25.60 -1.56
CA THR A 237 4.22 -24.48 -1.26
C THR A 237 3.55 -23.43 -0.39
N ALA A 238 2.29 -23.12 -0.69
CA ALA A 238 1.46 -22.26 0.12
C ALA A 238 1.34 -22.77 1.57
N PHE A 239 1.16 -24.09 1.75
CA PHE A 239 0.98 -24.69 3.07
C PHE A 239 2.28 -24.70 3.90
N TYR A 240 3.38 -25.20 3.34
CA TYR A 240 4.61 -25.43 4.11
C TYR A 240 5.59 -24.27 4.13
N PHE A 241 5.63 -23.44 3.08
CA PHE A 241 6.60 -22.34 2.98
C PHE A 241 5.94 -20.99 3.21
N ASP A 242 4.85 -20.70 2.50
CA ASP A 242 4.20 -19.39 2.62
C ASP A 242 3.30 -19.30 3.86
N LYS A 243 2.96 -20.46 4.44
CA LYS A 243 2.05 -20.64 5.58
C LYS A 243 0.68 -19.98 5.32
N ASN A 244 0.27 -19.97 4.06
CA ASN A 244 -1.01 -19.46 3.59
C ASN A 244 -1.98 -20.64 3.42
N ILE A 245 -2.66 -21.01 4.51
CA ILE A 245 -3.56 -22.16 4.54
C ILE A 245 -4.80 -21.94 3.66
N ALA A 246 -5.26 -20.68 3.54
CA ALA A 246 -6.39 -20.33 2.68
C ALA A 246 -6.04 -20.60 1.21
N GLU A 247 -4.87 -20.17 0.76
CA GLU A 247 -4.39 -20.47 -0.59
C GLU A 247 -4.15 -21.97 -0.77
N ALA A 248 -3.53 -22.63 0.20
CA ALA A 248 -3.34 -24.09 0.15
C ALA A 248 -4.67 -24.84 -0.03
N SER A 249 -5.70 -24.47 0.75
CA SER A 249 -7.04 -25.03 0.66
C SER A 249 -7.65 -24.82 -0.73
N ARG A 250 -7.59 -23.60 -1.27
CA ARG A 250 -8.12 -23.30 -2.62
C ARG A 250 -7.44 -24.12 -3.70
N GLN A 251 -6.11 -24.25 -3.62
CA GLN A 251 -5.35 -25.02 -4.61
C GLN A 251 -5.64 -26.52 -4.50
N TRP A 252 -5.82 -27.05 -3.29
CA TRP A 252 -6.23 -28.44 -3.08
C TRP A 252 -7.67 -28.72 -3.52
N GLU A 253 -8.58 -27.77 -3.41
CA GLU A 253 -9.92 -27.86 -4.01
C GLU A 253 -9.85 -27.98 -5.54
N ARG A 254 -8.95 -27.23 -6.19
CA ARG A 254 -8.73 -27.37 -7.65
C ARG A 254 -8.20 -28.75 -8.02
N VAL A 255 -7.26 -29.28 -7.24
CA VAL A 255 -6.76 -30.65 -7.45
C VAL A 255 -7.89 -31.67 -7.35
N LEU A 256 -8.75 -31.55 -6.34
CA LEU A 256 -9.89 -32.46 -6.16
C LEU A 256 -11.01 -32.25 -7.20
N ALA A 257 -11.13 -31.05 -7.76
CA ALA A 257 -12.04 -30.79 -8.87
C ALA A 257 -11.60 -31.50 -10.15
N ILE A 258 -10.28 -31.59 -10.39
CA ILE A 258 -9.70 -32.33 -11.53
C ILE A 258 -9.70 -33.85 -11.24
N ASN A 259 -9.25 -34.23 -10.04
CA ASN A 259 -9.11 -35.62 -9.62
C ASN A 259 -9.69 -35.85 -8.21
N PRO A 260 -11.01 -36.15 -8.12
CA PRO A 260 -11.70 -36.36 -6.84
C PRO A 260 -11.19 -37.56 -6.03
N ARG A 261 -10.49 -38.51 -6.67
CA ARG A 261 -10.03 -39.76 -6.04
C ARG A 261 -8.71 -39.62 -5.29
N ARG A 262 -8.10 -38.43 -5.29
CA ARG A 262 -6.81 -38.18 -4.63
C ARG A 262 -6.97 -38.07 -3.10
N VAL A 263 -7.07 -39.22 -2.44
CA VAL A 263 -7.32 -39.36 -0.99
C VAL A 263 -6.36 -38.51 -0.15
N GLU A 264 -5.08 -38.44 -0.54
CA GLU A 264 -4.10 -37.60 0.15
C GLU A 264 -4.53 -36.13 0.22
N VAL A 265 -4.96 -35.54 -0.89
CA VAL A 265 -5.33 -34.12 -0.94
C VAL A 265 -6.62 -33.89 -0.17
N SER A 266 -7.56 -34.83 -0.23
CA SER A 266 -8.80 -34.78 0.55
C SER A 266 -8.53 -34.73 2.06
N ASP A 267 -7.64 -35.60 2.56
CA ASP A 267 -7.22 -35.60 3.97
C ASP A 267 -6.62 -34.25 4.38
N TYR A 268 -5.73 -33.71 3.54
CA TYR A 268 -5.04 -32.45 3.80
C TYR A 268 -5.96 -31.24 3.70
N LEU A 269 -6.89 -31.22 2.74
CA LEU A 269 -7.92 -30.20 2.60
C LEU A 269 -8.82 -30.16 3.83
N LYS A 270 -9.26 -31.34 4.32
CA LYS A 270 -10.04 -31.43 5.56
C LYS A 270 -9.28 -30.82 6.74
N ASN A 271 -7.98 -31.11 6.87
CA ASN A 271 -7.14 -30.54 7.92
C ASN A 271 -6.96 -29.02 7.75
N ALA A 272 -6.72 -28.53 6.53
CA ALA A 272 -6.61 -27.10 6.25
C ALA A 272 -7.90 -26.35 6.61
N LYS A 273 -9.07 -26.87 6.23
CA LYS A 273 -10.37 -26.29 6.61
C LYS A 273 -10.55 -26.26 8.12
N ALA A 274 -10.25 -27.36 8.82
CA ALA A 274 -10.32 -27.39 10.28
C ALA A 274 -9.38 -26.37 10.96
N ILE A 275 -8.21 -26.08 10.37
CA ILE A 275 -7.30 -25.03 10.85
C ILE A 275 -7.90 -23.64 10.61
N LEU A 276 -8.46 -23.39 9.42
CA LEU A 276 -9.12 -22.12 9.09
C LEU A 276 -10.31 -21.87 10.04
N ASP A 277 -11.16 -22.86 10.23
CA ASP A 277 -12.30 -22.78 11.16
C ASP A 277 -11.85 -22.55 12.61
N ALA A 278 -10.71 -23.10 13.02
CA ALA A 278 -10.13 -22.85 14.34
C ALA A 278 -9.62 -21.41 14.47
N LEU A 279 -8.94 -20.89 13.45
CA LEU A 279 -8.45 -19.51 13.43
C LEU A 279 -9.58 -18.48 13.42
N GLU A 280 -10.65 -18.75 12.66
CA GLU A 280 -11.84 -17.89 12.64
C GLU A 280 -12.54 -17.89 14.00
N ARG A 281 -12.67 -19.05 14.64
CA ARG A 281 -13.20 -19.15 16.01
C ARG A 281 -12.34 -18.38 17.01
N ASP A 282 -11.02 -18.57 16.98
CA ASP A 282 -10.09 -17.86 17.88
C ASP A 282 -10.17 -16.34 17.67
N ARG A 283 -10.26 -15.87 16.41
CA ARG A 283 -10.44 -14.46 16.07
C ARG A 283 -11.75 -13.90 16.61
N ARG A 284 -12.87 -14.62 16.42
CA ARG A 284 -14.18 -14.22 16.95
C ARG A 284 -14.18 -14.15 18.47
N ILE A 285 -13.58 -15.14 19.15
CA ILE A 285 -13.41 -15.14 20.60
C ILE A 285 -12.64 -13.89 21.05
N ALA A 286 -11.51 -13.58 20.42
CA ALA A 286 -10.71 -12.42 20.76
C ALA A 286 -11.47 -11.09 20.57
N GLU A 287 -12.25 -10.97 19.49
CA GLU A 287 -13.08 -9.79 19.23
C GLU A 287 -14.17 -9.59 20.29
N ILE A 288 -14.90 -10.66 20.63
CA ILE A 288 -15.96 -10.61 21.64
C ILE A 288 -15.37 -10.30 23.02
N THR A 289 -14.27 -10.95 23.41
CA THR A 289 -13.57 -10.66 24.67
C THR A 289 -13.11 -9.21 24.73
N ALA A 290 -12.54 -8.67 23.65
CA ALA A 290 -12.12 -7.27 23.61
C ALA A 290 -13.31 -6.30 23.76
N ARG A 291 -14.45 -6.62 23.14
CA ARG A 291 -15.68 -5.83 23.26
C ARG A 291 -16.27 -5.87 24.67
N LEU A 292 -16.30 -7.05 25.30
CA LEU A 292 -16.71 -7.22 26.69
C LEU A 292 -15.82 -6.38 27.62
N ALA A 293 -14.50 -6.46 27.45
CA ALA A 293 -13.55 -5.69 28.23
C ALA A 293 -13.73 -4.18 28.05
N ALA A 294 -13.93 -3.71 26.83
CA ALA A 294 -14.14 -2.28 26.53
C ALA A 294 -15.43 -1.73 27.16
N LEU A 295 -16.55 -2.46 27.04
CA LEU A 295 -17.82 -2.09 27.67
C LEU A 295 -17.69 -2.08 29.20
N TYR A 296 -17.02 -3.08 29.77
CA TYR A 296 -16.79 -3.15 31.20
C TYR A 296 -15.97 -1.96 31.71
N GLY A 297 -14.88 -1.63 31.02
CA GLY A 297 -14.03 -0.49 31.36
C GLY A 297 -14.73 0.87 31.19
N ALA A 298 -15.66 0.99 30.24
CA ALA A 298 -16.51 2.17 30.13
C ALA A 298 -17.41 2.34 31.36
N GLY A 299 -17.99 1.23 31.86
CA GLY A 299 -18.74 1.23 33.11
C GLY A 299 -17.88 1.61 34.32
N GLU A 300 -16.66 1.09 34.44
CA GLU A 300 -15.72 1.48 35.51
C GLU A 300 -15.43 2.98 35.48
N LYS A 301 -15.17 3.55 34.30
CA LYS A 301 -14.91 4.99 34.16
C LYS A 301 -16.08 5.86 34.63
N GLU A 302 -17.32 5.48 34.29
CA GLU A 302 -18.51 6.20 34.76
C GLU A 302 -18.74 6.00 36.26
N PHE A 303 -18.43 4.81 36.78
CA PHE A 303 -18.52 4.51 38.21
C PHE A 303 -17.55 5.37 39.03
N ASP A 304 -16.31 5.49 38.59
CA ASP A 304 -15.28 6.33 39.22
C ASP A 304 -15.67 7.81 39.17
N ALA A 305 -16.36 8.23 38.11
CA ALA A 305 -16.96 9.56 38.00
C ALA A 305 -18.21 9.75 38.89
N LYS A 306 -18.56 8.77 39.74
CA LYS A 306 -19.75 8.72 40.60
C LYS A 306 -21.07 8.80 39.82
N LYS A 307 -21.04 8.45 38.54
CA LYS A 307 -22.21 8.34 37.67
C LYS A 307 -22.69 6.89 37.65
N TYR A 308 -23.27 6.47 38.77
CA TYR A 308 -23.64 5.07 39.01
C TYR A 308 -24.73 4.53 38.06
N VAL A 309 -25.69 5.35 37.65
CA VAL A 309 -26.74 4.90 36.71
C VAL A 309 -26.18 4.66 35.30
N PRO A 310 -25.40 5.58 34.70
CA PRO A 310 -24.65 5.29 33.47
C PRO A 310 -23.72 4.09 33.57
N SER A 311 -22.99 3.91 34.67
CA SER A 311 -22.09 2.76 34.83
C SER A 311 -22.84 1.43 34.81
N ILE A 312 -24.00 1.36 35.50
CA ILE A 312 -24.87 0.18 35.49
C ILE A 312 -25.31 -0.15 34.06
N LYS A 313 -25.74 0.84 33.27
CA LYS A 313 -26.16 0.63 31.88
C LYS A 313 -25.06 0.04 31.01
N GLU A 314 -23.81 0.46 31.18
CA GLU A 314 -22.70 -0.12 30.43
C GLU A 314 -22.40 -1.57 30.85
N TRP A 315 -22.48 -1.88 32.15
CA TRP A 315 -22.33 -3.25 32.64
C TRP A 315 -23.51 -4.16 32.28
N GLU A 316 -24.73 -3.64 32.17
CA GLU A 316 -25.88 -4.39 31.64
C GLU A 316 -25.61 -4.86 30.20
N LYS A 317 -25.03 -4.00 29.35
CA LYS A 317 -24.60 -4.41 28.00
C LYS A 317 -23.56 -5.52 28.02
N VAL A 318 -22.66 -5.54 29.02
CA VAL A 318 -21.70 -6.65 29.20
C VAL A 318 -22.44 -7.94 29.52
N VAL A 319 -23.41 -7.91 30.44
CA VAL A 319 -24.24 -9.07 30.79
C VAL A 319 -25.01 -9.59 29.56
N ASP A 320 -25.66 -8.70 28.81
CA ASP A 320 -26.43 -9.08 27.62
C ASP A 320 -25.55 -9.69 26.53
N LEU A 321 -24.40 -9.07 26.25
CA LEU A 321 -23.45 -9.59 25.27
C LEU A 321 -22.86 -10.93 25.71
N ALA A 322 -22.49 -11.07 26.98
CA ALA A 322 -21.94 -12.32 27.52
C ALA A 322 -22.95 -13.47 27.47
N ARG A 323 -24.23 -13.21 27.75
CA ARG A 323 -25.29 -14.22 27.63
C ARG A 323 -25.54 -14.63 26.19
N LYS A 324 -25.53 -13.66 25.27
CA LYS A 324 -25.74 -13.93 23.84
C LYS A 324 -24.59 -14.78 23.27
N GLU A 325 -23.36 -14.46 23.66
CA GLU A 325 -22.15 -15.12 23.18
C GLU A 325 -21.64 -16.16 24.20
N SER A 326 -22.55 -17.00 24.71
CA SER A 326 -22.26 -17.98 25.78
C SER A 326 -21.26 -19.07 25.36
N ASP A 327 -20.99 -19.21 24.05
CA ASP A 327 -20.00 -20.13 23.50
C ASP A 327 -18.56 -19.62 23.64
N VAL A 328 -18.39 -18.34 23.97
CA VAL A 328 -17.09 -17.75 24.27
C VAL A 328 -16.64 -18.17 25.68
N PRO A 329 -15.47 -18.83 25.84
CA PRO A 329 -15.06 -19.39 27.13
C PRO A 329 -15.02 -18.40 28.30
N GLU A 330 -14.69 -17.13 28.04
CA GLU A 330 -14.58 -16.10 29.06
C GLU A 330 -15.89 -15.35 29.35
N ALA A 331 -16.91 -15.48 28.49
CA ALA A 331 -18.15 -14.72 28.62
C ALA A 331 -18.84 -14.89 30.00
N PRO A 332 -18.96 -16.12 30.56
CA PRO A 332 -19.58 -16.29 31.89
C PRO A 332 -18.85 -15.57 33.03
N ALA A 333 -17.52 -15.48 32.94
CA ALA A 333 -16.72 -14.77 33.93
C ALA A 333 -16.96 -13.25 33.84
N TRP A 334 -17.04 -12.71 32.62
CA TRP A 334 -17.39 -11.31 32.39
C TRP A 334 -18.81 -10.98 32.86
N GLU A 335 -19.78 -11.86 32.62
CA GLU A 335 -21.14 -11.70 33.12
C GLU A 335 -21.17 -11.60 34.64
N THR A 336 -20.52 -12.53 35.34
CA THR A 336 -20.43 -12.54 36.81
C THR A 336 -19.79 -11.24 37.31
N LYS A 337 -18.66 -10.86 36.72
CA LYS A 337 -17.93 -9.64 37.06
C LYS A 337 -18.78 -8.37 36.88
N ALA A 338 -19.57 -8.30 35.80
CA ALA A 338 -20.48 -7.19 35.53
C ALA A 338 -21.63 -7.12 36.53
N ARG A 339 -22.25 -8.26 36.86
CA ARG A 339 -23.31 -8.32 37.87
C ARG A 339 -22.83 -7.87 39.26
N ASP A 340 -21.63 -8.28 39.66
CA ASP A 340 -21.04 -7.85 40.94
C ASP A 340 -20.76 -6.34 40.95
N ALA A 341 -20.30 -5.79 39.84
CA ALA A 341 -20.09 -4.34 39.70
C ALA A 341 -21.41 -3.57 39.76
N ILE A 342 -22.45 -4.05 39.07
CA ILE A 342 -23.81 -3.47 39.13
C ILE A 342 -24.32 -3.46 40.57
N LYS A 343 -24.17 -4.58 41.30
CA LYS A 343 -24.56 -4.66 42.70
C LYS A 343 -23.86 -3.59 43.55
N LYS A 344 -22.55 -3.42 43.40
CA LYS A 344 -21.79 -2.38 44.10
C LYS A 344 -22.28 -0.97 43.77
N ALA A 345 -22.61 -0.68 42.51
CA ALA A 345 -23.18 0.61 42.13
C ALA A 345 -24.56 0.87 42.73
N LEU A 346 -25.41 -0.15 42.82
CA LEU A 346 -26.71 -0.03 43.50
C LEU A 346 -26.54 0.26 44.99
N GLU A 347 -25.59 -0.41 45.66
CA GLU A 347 -25.26 -0.14 47.07
C GLU A 347 -24.77 1.31 47.29
N GLU A 348 -23.94 1.85 46.39
CA GLU A 348 -23.50 3.25 46.48
C GLU A 348 -24.64 4.26 46.23
N ILE A 349 -25.53 3.97 45.28
CA ILE A 349 -26.75 4.77 45.07
C ILE A 349 -27.61 4.78 46.34
N GLU A 350 -27.78 3.63 46.98
CA GLU A 350 -28.55 3.51 48.22
C GLU A 350 -27.91 4.30 49.36
N LYS A 351 -26.58 4.21 49.54
CA LYS A 351 -25.85 5.03 50.52
C LYS A 351 -26.01 6.52 50.28
N LEU A 352 -25.96 6.96 49.02
CA LEU A 352 -26.19 8.37 48.67
C LEU A 352 -27.64 8.80 48.97
N ALA A 353 -28.61 7.94 48.67
CA ALA A 353 -30.01 8.19 48.99
C ALA A 353 -30.24 8.24 50.51
N ALA A 354 -29.64 7.34 51.29
CA ALA A 354 -29.71 7.31 52.74
C ALA A 354 -29.06 8.54 53.37
N ARG A 355 -27.88 8.97 52.89
CA ARG A 355 -27.23 10.23 53.32
C ARG A 355 -28.11 11.44 53.04
N ARG A 356 -28.76 11.49 51.86
CA ARG A 356 -29.69 12.57 51.52
C ARG A 356 -30.94 12.58 52.40
N ARG A 357 -31.40 11.42 52.87
CA ARG A 357 -32.51 11.29 53.84
C ARG A 357 -32.11 11.64 55.28
N ALA A 358 -30.87 11.35 55.67
CA ALA A 358 -30.35 11.54 57.03
C ALA A 358 -29.71 12.93 57.26
N ALA A 359 -29.37 13.66 56.19
CA ALA A 359 -29.04 15.08 56.30
C ALA A 359 -30.22 15.79 56.98
N PRO A 360 -29.98 16.62 58.02
CA PRO A 360 -31.06 17.39 58.62
C PRO A 360 -31.76 18.13 57.48
N LYS A 361 -33.10 18.16 57.51
CA LYS A 361 -33.86 19.15 56.75
C LYS A 361 -33.25 20.50 57.13
N ALA A 362 -32.30 21.01 56.35
CA ALA A 362 -32.19 22.43 56.18
C ALA A 362 -33.61 22.84 55.83
N GLU A 363 -34.20 23.75 56.62
CA GLU A 363 -35.43 24.40 56.24
C GLU A 363 -35.30 24.72 54.77
N GLU A 364 -36.09 24.01 53.98
CA GLU A 364 -36.33 24.36 52.61
C GLU A 364 -36.78 25.83 52.72
N PRO A 365 -36.02 26.83 52.24
CA PRO A 365 -36.56 28.17 52.21
C PRO A 365 -37.87 28.02 51.47
N ALA A 366 -38.96 28.39 52.15
CA ALA A 366 -40.30 28.36 51.61
C ALA A 366 -40.19 28.78 50.16
N LYS A 367 -40.51 27.84 49.28
CA LYS A 367 -40.58 28.00 47.82
C LYS A 367 -40.98 29.45 47.58
N PRO A 368 -40.13 30.33 47.02
CA PRO A 368 -40.64 31.62 46.61
C PRO A 368 -41.76 31.26 45.63
N GLU A 369 -42.99 31.65 45.96
CA GLU A 369 -44.05 31.71 44.98
C GLU A 369 -43.41 32.32 43.75
N ALA A 370 -43.34 31.52 42.68
CA ALA A 370 -42.69 31.94 41.47
C ALA A 370 -43.37 33.24 41.07
N ALA A 371 -42.66 34.36 41.28
CA ALA A 371 -42.86 35.54 40.47
C ALA A 371 -42.81 35.00 39.05
N VAL A 372 -43.99 34.95 38.41
CA VAL A 372 -44.17 34.44 37.07
C VAL A 372 -43.14 35.16 36.21
N VAL A 373 -42.09 34.45 35.81
CA VAL A 373 -41.11 34.98 34.86
C VAL A 373 -41.88 35.04 33.55
N VAL A 374 -42.47 36.20 33.29
CA VAL A 374 -43.16 36.49 32.06
C VAL A 374 -42.10 36.59 30.97
N ASP A 375 -41.96 35.56 30.16
CA ASP A 375 -41.17 35.63 28.93
C ASP A 375 -42.03 36.28 27.84
N GLU A 376 -42.04 37.61 27.84
CA GLU A 376 -42.83 38.42 26.91
C GLU A 376 -42.39 38.19 25.46
N ALA A 377 -41.12 37.88 25.21
CA ALA A 377 -40.59 37.61 23.88
C ALA A 377 -41.08 36.25 23.35
N ALA A 378 -41.03 35.20 24.18
CA ALA A 378 -41.58 33.89 23.83
C ALA A 378 -43.10 33.96 23.64
N ALA A 379 -43.81 34.68 24.50
CA ALA A 379 -45.25 34.88 24.39
C ALA A 379 -45.64 35.58 23.07
N ASN A 380 -44.93 36.66 22.71
CA ASN A 380 -45.16 37.38 21.45
C ASN A 380 -44.88 36.51 20.22
N ARG A 381 -43.83 35.67 20.26
CA ARG A 381 -43.53 34.75 19.16
C ARG A 381 -44.66 33.75 18.93
N TYR A 382 -45.14 33.08 19.98
CA TYR A 382 -46.26 32.14 19.88
C TYR A 382 -47.58 32.85 19.49
N TYR A 383 -47.77 34.11 19.91
CA TYR A 383 -48.89 34.93 19.47
C TYR A 383 -48.87 35.19 17.96
N GLN A 384 -47.72 35.55 17.39
CA GLN A 384 -47.54 35.73 15.95
C GLN A 384 -47.71 34.43 15.17
N GLU A 385 -47.15 33.32 15.66
CA GLU A 385 -47.35 31.99 15.07
C GLU A 385 -48.85 31.62 15.00
N GLY A 386 -49.61 31.92 16.06
CA GLY A 386 -51.06 31.71 16.08
C GLY A 386 -51.82 32.63 15.10
N MET A 387 -51.39 33.88 14.92
CA MET A 387 -51.96 34.78 13.91
C MET A 387 -51.72 34.27 12.47
N VAL A 388 -50.53 33.75 12.19
CA VAL A 388 -50.20 33.16 10.87
C VAL A 388 -51.08 31.92 10.61
N ALA A 389 -51.23 31.04 11.60
CA ALA A 389 -52.09 29.87 11.49
C ALA A 389 -53.57 30.24 11.30
N TYR A 390 -54.05 31.27 12.01
CA TYR A 390 -55.41 31.78 11.90
C TYR A 390 -55.69 32.39 10.51
N ALA A 391 -54.77 33.20 9.98
CA ALA A 391 -54.89 33.77 8.63
C ALA A 391 -54.92 32.70 7.52
N GLN A 392 -54.32 31.53 7.79
CA GLN A 392 -54.31 30.38 6.89
C GLN A 392 -55.53 29.44 7.08
N GLY A 393 -56.50 29.81 7.91
CA GLY A 393 -57.68 29.00 8.20
C GLY A 393 -57.42 27.79 9.10
N ARG A 394 -56.21 27.64 9.66
CA ARG A 394 -55.82 26.53 10.53
C ARG A 394 -56.19 26.83 11.98
N LEU A 395 -57.49 26.93 12.25
CA LEU A 395 -58.02 27.39 13.53
C LEU A 395 -57.55 26.56 14.73
N ARG A 396 -57.46 25.23 14.62
CA ARG A 396 -56.97 24.35 15.71
C ARG A 396 -55.50 24.58 16.06
N GLU A 397 -54.67 24.93 15.07
CA GLU A 397 -53.26 25.25 15.28
C GLU A 397 -53.10 26.64 15.90
N ALA A 398 -53.91 27.60 15.46
CA ALA A 398 -53.95 28.94 16.04
C ALA A 398 -54.25 28.91 17.55
N VAL A 399 -55.28 28.15 17.96
CA VAL A 399 -55.65 27.98 19.37
C VAL A 399 -54.49 27.38 20.19
N ARG A 400 -53.80 26.36 19.67
CA ARG A 400 -52.64 25.76 20.36
C ARG A 400 -51.48 26.74 20.54
N SER A 401 -51.17 27.54 19.52
CA SER A 401 -50.12 28.55 19.61
C SER A 401 -50.48 29.65 20.61
N TRP A 402 -51.75 30.07 20.67
CA TRP A 402 -52.18 31.04 21.68
C TRP A 402 -52.26 30.48 23.10
N ASP A 403 -52.51 29.17 23.27
CA ASP A 403 -52.34 28.50 24.56
C ASP A 403 -50.89 28.50 25.04
N LEU A 404 -49.94 28.27 24.15
CA LEU A 404 -48.52 28.38 24.47
C LEU A 404 -48.14 29.83 24.81
N ALA A 405 -48.67 30.82 24.09
CA ALA A 405 -48.46 32.23 24.41
C ALA A 405 -48.97 32.59 25.81
N LEU A 406 -50.15 32.09 26.20
CA LEU A 406 -50.75 32.32 27.53
C LEU A 406 -50.05 31.54 28.65
N ARG A 407 -49.37 30.43 28.33
CA ARG A 407 -48.49 29.73 29.29
C ARG A 407 -47.21 30.52 29.57
N MET A 408 -46.66 31.22 28.57
CA MET A 408 -45.48 32.07 28.73
C MET A 408 -45.80 33.43 29.36
N ASN A 409 -46.97 34.00 29.03
CA ASN A 409 -47.51 35.21 29.64
C ASN A 409 -49.02 35.06 29.88
N PRO A 410 -49.44 34.68 31.10
CA PRO A 410 -50.86 34.58 31.45
C PRO A 410 -51.66 35.90 31.28
N GLY A 411 -50.96 37.04 31.31
CA GLY A 411 -51.49 38.38 31.10
C GLY A 411 -51.55 38.84 29.63
N HIS A 412 -51.24 37.98 28.65
CA HIS A 412 -51.23 38.36 27.23
C HIS A 412 -52.66 38.49 26.65
N ASP A 413 -53.32 39.61 26.94
CA ASP A 413 -54.74 39.86 26.62
C ASP A 413 -55.09 39.67 25.13
N ARG A 414 -54.18 40.02 24.22
CA ARG A 414 -54.39 39.84 22.78
C ARG A 414 -54.47 38.37 22.36
N ALA A 415 -53.70 37.49 23.03
CA ALA A 415 -53.71 36.05 22.75
C ALA A 415 -54.98 35.41 23.31
N ARG A 416 -55.43 35.86 24.48
CA ARG A 416 -56.70 35.43 25.09
C ARG A 416 -57.90 35.73 24.19
N LYS A 417 -58.04 36.98 23.74
CA LYS A 417 -59.13 37.40 22.85
C LYS A 417 -59.09 36.69 21.49
N ALA A 418 -57.89 36.51 20.93
CA ALA A 418 -57.72 35.82 19.66
C ALA A 418 -58.10 34.33 19.76
N LYS A 419 -57.69 33.67 20.86
CA LYS A 419 -58.06 32.29 21.16
C LYS A 419 -59.57 32.13 21.31
N GLU A 420 -60.20 32.96 22.12
CA GLU A 420 -61.65 32.91 22.36
C GLU A 420 -62.44 33.07 21.04
N ARG A 421 -62.01 33.97 20.16
CA ARG A 421 -62.61 34.14 18.83
C ARG A 421 -62.44 32.90 17.95
N ALA A 422 -61.23 32.33 17.87
CA ALA A 422 -61.01 31.13 17.05
C ALA A 422 -61.70 29.88 17.61
N GLU A 423 -61.86 29.77 18.94
CA GLU A 423 -62.65 28.71 19.56
C GLU A 423 -64.15 28.89 19.27
N ALA A 424 -64.66 30.12 19.28
CA ALA A 424 -66.03 30.42 18.86
C ALA A 424 -66.26 30.11 17.37
N GLU A 425 -65.32 30.44 16.49
CA GLU A 425 -65.39 30.11 15.06
C GLU A 425 -65.27 28.58 14.81
N LEU A 426 -64.46 27.86 15.60
CA LEU A 426 -64.41 26.39 15.58
C LEU A 426 -65.71 25.74 16.08
N ALA A 427 -66.40 26.35 17.04
CA ALA A 427 -67.66 25.87 17.57
C ALA A 427 -68.87 26.26 16.70
N GLY A 428 -68.77 27.39 15.98
CA GLY A 428 -69.81 27.93 15.10
C GLY A 428 -69.74 27.48 13.63
N GLY A 429 -68.61 26.92 13.19
CA GLY A 429 -68.45 26.35 11.85
C GLY A 429 -69.13 24.98 11.72
N ARG A 430 -70.42 24.97 11.39
CA ARG A 430 -71.11 23.81 10.78
C ARG A 430 -71.03 23.87 9.27
#